data_AF-A0A7K0QWG1-F1
#
_entry.id   AF-A0A7K0QWG1-F1
#
_cell.length_a   1.000
_cell.length_b   1.000
_cell.length_c   1.000
_cell.angle_alpha   90.00
_cell.angle_beta   90.00
_cell.angle_gamma   90.00
#
_symmetry.space_group_name_H-M   'P 1'
#
loop_
_entity.id
_entity.type
_entity.pdbx_description
1 polymer ?
#
loop_
_entity_poly.entity_id
_entity_poly.type
_entity_poly.pdbx_seq_one_letter_code
_entity_poly.pdbx_strand_id
1 'polypeptide(L)'
;VFDVIAQRVDRAEMERTFNMGVGMVAFVAPDAVDAALALLDERNVDSWVCGTVRDRRDGEMGDAEAKGGKGGAATVIGNYAR
;
A
#
# COMPACT_ATOMS: atom_id res chain seq x y z
N VAL A 1 3.34 2.49 17.43
CA VAL A 1 3.26 1.07 17.91
C VAL A 1 4.20 0.19 17.11
N PHE A 2 4.10 0.18 15.78
CA PHE A 2 5.01 -0.59 14.93
C PHE A 2 6.48 -0.18 15.08
N ASP A 3 6.76 1.10 15.38
CA ASP A 3 8.14 1.59 15.62
C ASP A 3 8.83 0.91 16.81
N VAL A 4 8.06 0.51 17.81
CA VAL A 4 8.59 -0.22 18.97
C VAL A 4 8.95 -1.65 18.59
N ILE A 5 8.16 -2.28 17.72
CA ILE A 5 8.40 -3.65 17.24
C ILE A 5 9.58 -3.67 16.27
N ALA A 6 9.69 -2.67 15.39
CA ALA A 6 10.76 -2.53 14.41
C ALA A 6 12.17 -2.38 15.04
N GLN A 7 12.28 -2.10 16.34
CA GLN A 7 13.57 -2.13 17.05
C GLN A 7 14.16 -3.54 17.19
N ARG A 8 13.34 -4.59 17.03
CA ARG A 8 13.72 -5.98 17.31
C ARG A 8 13.44 -6.94 16.15
N VAL A 9 12.88 -6.45 15.05
CA VAL A 9 12.46 -7.24 13.90
C VAL A 9 12.95 -6.54 12.64
N ASP A 10 13.57 -7.31 11.74
CA ASP A 10 14.04 -6.79 10.47
C ASP A 10 12.88 -6.20 9.65
N ARG A 11 13.16 -5.11 8.93
CA ARG A 11 12.16 -4.40 8.13
C ARG A 11 11.41 -5.32 7.17
N ALA A 12 12.10 -6.23 6.48
CA ALA A 12 11.46 -7.15 5.54
C ALA A 12 10.42 -8.08 6.22
N GLU A 13 10.68 -8.50 7.46
CA GLU A 13 9.74 -9.33 8.24
C GLU A 13 8.57 -8.51 8.79
N MET A 14 8.84 -7.24 9.16
CA MET A 14 7.80 -6.29 9.53
C MET A 14 6.80 -6.09 8.38
N GLU A 15 7.29 -5.87 7.16
CA GLU A 15 6.49 -5.60 5.97
C GLU A 15 5.66 -6.82 5.51
N ARG A 16 6.17 -8.04 5.71
CA ARG A 16 5.42 -9.27 5.39
C ARG A 16 4.32 -9.58 6.40
N THR A 17 4.52 -9.23 7.67
CA THR A 17 3.67 -9.69 8.78
C THR A 17 2.65 -8.65 9.20
N PHE A 18 3.02 -7.37 9.16
CA PHE A 18 2.19 -6.28 9.66
C PHE A 18 1.74 -5.38 8.52
N ASN A 19 0.57 -4.77 8.71
CA ASN A 19 0.01 -3.83 7.75
C ASN A 19 0.74 -2.46 7.72
N MET A 20 1.73 -2.27 8.61
CA MET A 20 2.52 -1.04 8.74
C MET A 20 1.67 0.24 8.90
N GLY A 21 0.47 0.12 9.49
CA GLY A 21 -0.47 1.22 9.67
C GLY A 21 -1.48 1.39 8.53
N VAL A 22 -1.37 0.63 7.43
CA VAL A 22 -2.29 0.69 6.29
C VAL A 22 -3.31 -0.46 6.37
N GLY A 23 -4.48 -0.19 6.94
CA GLY A 23 -5.54 -1.22 7.06
C GLY A 23 -6.28 -1.51 5.74
N MET A 24 -6.24 -0.60 4.79
CA MET A 24 -7.01 -0.67 3.54
C MET A 24 -6.31 0.13 2.43
N VAL A 25 -6.42 -0.37 1.20
CA VAL A 25 -6.03 0.35 -0.02
C VAL A 25 -7.23 0.37 -0.97
N ALA A 26 -7.56 1.54 -1.50
CA ALA A 26 -8.61 1.72 -2.50
C ALA A 26 -8.00 2.24 -3.80
N PHE A 27 -8.42 1.68 -4.94
CA PHE A 27 -8.05 2.14 -6.27
C PHE A 27 -9.19 2.99 -6.84
N VAL A 28 -8.86 4.20 -7.25
CA VAL A 28 -9.82 5.15 -7.84
C VAL A 28 -9.27 5.70 -9.14
N ALA A 29 -10.18 6.18 -10.01
CA ALA A 29 -9.78 6.89 -11.20
C ALA A 29 -9.04 8.20 -10.81
N PRO A 30 -8.07 8.68 -11.63
CA PRO A 30 -7.28 9.87 -11.29
C PRO A 30 -8.11 11.12 -11.02
N ASP A 31 -9.24 11.27 -11.73
CA ASP A 31 -10.17 12.39 -11.59
C ASP A 31 -11.09 12.29 -10.35
N ALA A 32 -11.13 11.11 -9.71
CA ALA A 32 -11.92 10.87 -8.50
C ALA A 32 -11.10 10.97 -7.20
N VAL A 33 -9.79 11.23 -7.27
CA VAL A 33 -8.89 11.25 -6.10
C VAL A 33 -9.35 12.26 -5.05
N ASP A 34 -9.57 13.51 -5.44
CA ASP A 34 -9.94 14.57 -4.50
C ASP A 34 -11.30 14.32 -3.85
N ALA A 35 -12.27 13.82 -4.63
CA ALA A 35 -13.59 13.47 -4.12
C ALA A 35 -13.53 12.29 -3.13
N ALA A 36 -12.69 11.30 -3.39
CA ALA A 36 -12.50 10.16 -2.49
C ALA A 36 -11.84 10.57 -1.17
N LEU A 37 -10.82 11.43 -1.22
CA LEU A 37 -10.16 11.95 -0.02
C LEU A 37 -11.12 12.81 0.83
N ALA A 38 -11.88 13.71 0.19
CA ALA A 38 -12.89 14.52 0.88
C ALA A 38 -13.94 13.65 1.58
N LEU A 39 -14.43 12.61 0.91
CA LEU A 39 -15.42 11.69 1.49
C LEU A 39 -14.88 10.91 2.70
N LEU A 40 -13.59 10.54 2.69
CA LEU A 40 -12.95 9.86 3.81
C LEU A 40 -12.71 10.81 4.99
N ASP A 41 -12.28 12.04 4.71
CA ASP A 41 -12.10 13.09 5.70
C ASP A 41 -13.41 13.44 6.41
N GLU A 42 -14.52 13.60 5.67
CA GLU A 42 -15.87 13.79 6.22
C GLU A 42 -16.28 12.67 7.19
N ARG A 43 -15.70 11.47 7.04
CA ARG A 43 -15.95 10.30 7.89
C ARG A 43 -14.88 10.11 8.96
N ASN A 44 -13.97 11.06 9.14
CA ASN A 44 -12.83 11.00 10.05
C ASN A 44 -11.91 9.79 9.80
N VAL A 45 -11.73 9.43 8.53
CA VAL A 45 -10.80 8.38 8.11
C VAL A 45 -9.55 9.03 7.51
N ASP A 46 -8.41 8.92 8.20
CA ASP A 46 -7.12 9.40 7.70
C ASP A 46 -6.76 8.67 6.40
N SER A 47 -6.47 9.44 5.36
CA SER A 47 -6.24 8.91 4.02
C SER A 47 -5.28 9.80 3.22
N TRP A 48 -4.51 9.17 2.33
CA TRP A 48 -3.57 9.85 1.45
C TRP A 48 -3.37 9.07 0.15
N VAL A 49 -2.86 9.74 -0.88
CA VAL A 49 -2.45 9.07 -2.12
C VAL A 49 -1.14 8.32 -1.85
N CYS A 50 -1.23 6.99 -1.75
CA CYS A 50 -0.06 6.12 -1.49
C CYS A 50 0.75 5.78 -2.76
N GLY A 51 0.20 6.02 -3.96
CA GLY A 51 0.87 5.72 -5.22
C GLY A 51 -0.06 5.77 -6.43
N THR A 52 0.39 5.19 -7.54
CA THR A 52 -0.37 5.10 -8.80
C THR A 52 -0.31 3.68 -9.36
N VAL A 53 -1.39 3.26 -10.03
CA VAL A 53 -1.41 2.02 -10.81
C VAL A 53 -0.89 2.31 -12.21
N ARG A 54 -0.02 1.43 -12.70
CA ARG A 54 0.51 1.49 -14.06
C ARG A 54 0.69 0.09 -14.61
N ASP A 55 0.91 0.00 -15.92
CA ASP A 55 1.34 -1.24 -16.54
C ASP A 55 2.68 -1.73 -15.95
N ARG A 56 2.81 -3.06 -15.89
CA ARG A 56 4.04 -3.74 -15.47
C ARG A 56 5.14 -3.50 -16.50
N ARG A 57 6.36 -3.22 -16.03
CA ARG A 57 7.56 -3.10 -16.87
C ARG A 57 8.37 -4.40 -16.88
N ASP A 58 9.20 -4.57 -17.90
CA ASP A 58 10.09 -5.72 -18.00
C ASP A 58 11.03 -5.80 -16.80
N GLY A 59 11.15 -7.00 -16.22
CA GLY A 59 11.97 -7.27 -15.03
C GLY A 59 11.25 -7.05 -13.69
N GLU A 60 10.02 -6.54 -13.67
CA GLU A 60 9.24 -6.42 -12.44
C GLU A 60 8.59 -7.75 -12.07
N MET A 61 9.07 -8.34 -10.98
CA MET A 61 8.50 -9.56 -10.40
C MET A 61 7.65 -9.22 -9.18
N GLY A 62 6.47 -9.82 -9.09
CA GLY A 62 5.72 -9.86 -7.84
C GLY A 62 6.44 -10.74 -6.83
N ASP A 63 6.29 -10.41 -5.55
CA ASP A 63 6.86 -11.15 -4.43
C ASP A 63 5.98 -12.33 -3.97
N ALA A 64 4.77 -12.48 -4.54
CA ALA A 64 3.86 -13.58 -4.29
C ALA A 64 2.98 -13.93 -5.50
N GLU A 65 2.53 -15.18 -5.58
CA GLU A 65 1.47 -15.57 -6.50
C GLU A 65 0.14 -14.94 -6.06
N ALA A 66 -0.60 -14.32 -6.98
CA ALA A 66 -1.95 -13.90 -6.68
C ALA A 66 -2.86 -15.12 -6.52
N LYS A 67 -3.70 -15.10 -5.49
CA LYS A 67 -4.67 -16.18 -5.24
C LYS A 67 -5.61 -16.34 -6.44
N GLY A 68 -5.39 -17.40 -7.24
CA GLY A 68 -6.32 -17.86 -8.27
C GLY A 68 -6.22 -17.23 -9.66
N GLY A 69 -5.11 -16.58 -10.05
CA GLY A 69 -4.98 -16.04 -11.42
C GLY A 69 -3.58 -15.61 -11.83
N LYS A 70 -3.43 -15.10 -13.06
CA LYS A 70 -2.21 -14.42 -13.54
C LYS A 70 -2.08 -13.05 -12.83
N GLY A 71 -1.64 -13.08 -11.58
CA GLY A 71 -1.61 -11.92 -10.69
C GLY A 71 -0.91 -10.68 -11.23
N GLY A 72 -1.54 -9.52 -11.04
CA GLY A 72 -0.85 -8.22 -11.04
C GLY A 72 0.20 -8.16 -9.92
N ALA A 73 1.19 -7.28 -10.04
CA ALA A 73 2.21 -7.09 -9.02
C ALA A 73 1.92 -5.76 -8.34
N ALA A 74 1.82 -5.76 -7.02
CA ALA A 74 1.87 -4.54 -6.22
C ALA A 74 3.30 -4.40 -5.72
N THR A 75 3.98 -3.33 -6.12
CA THR A 75 5.31 -3.03 -5.61
C THR A 75 5.23 -1.73 -4.82
N VAL A 76 5.56 -1.80 -3.54
CA VAL A 76 5.73 -0.60 -2.71
C VAL A 76 7.17 -0.12 -2.91
N ILE A 77 7.34 1.10 -3.41
CA ILE A 77 8.66 1.70 -3.66
C ILE A 77 8.78 2.98 -2.84
N GLY A 78 9.85 3.13 -2.04
CA GLY A 78 10.15 4.34 -1.28
C GLY A 78 10.09 4.17 0.24
N ASN A 79 10.19 5.29 0.97
CA ASN A 79 10.02 5.35 2.41
C ASN A 79 8.60 5.80 2.76
N TYR A 80 7.86 4.92 3.42
CA TYR A 80 6.44 5.12 3.75
C TYR A 80 6.15 4.98 5.26
N ALA A 81 7.16 4.61 6.05
CA ALA A 81 7.09 4.74 7.50
C ALA A 81 7.01 6.24 7.83
N ARG A 82 5.92 6.65 8.49
CA ARG A 82 5.76 7.99 9.07
C ARG A 82 6.38 8.04 10.46
#